data_AF-A0A4Q2J4S7-F1
#
_entry.id   AF-A0A4Q2J4S7-F1
#
_cell.length_a   1.000
_cell.length_b   1.000
_cell.length_c   1.000
_cell.angle_alpha   90.00
_cell.angle_beta   90.00
_cell.angle_gamma   90.00
#
_symmetry.space_group_name_H-M   'P 1'
#
loop_
_entity.id
_entity.type
_entity.pdbx_description
1 polymer ?
#
loop_
_entity_poly.entity_id
_entity_poly.type
_entity_poly.pdbx_seq_one_letter_code
_entity_poly.pdbx_strand_id
1 'polypeptide(L)' 'SAAAAGGRPLVESLRAAAAAAAVGRDATIPLVARKGRASYLGDRSADHLDPGATSAAILVEALADARSERVG' A
#
# COMPACT_ATOMS: atom_id res chain seq x y z
N SER A 1 -14.01 20.98 -1.49
CA SER A 1 -13.39 19.74 -0.98
C SER A 1 -14.38 19.08 -0.04
N ALA A 2 -14.97 17.95 -0.44
CA ALA A 2 -15.93 17.26 0.42
C ALA A 2 -15.15 16.49 1.51
N ALA A 3 -15.15 17.03 2.72
CA ALA A 3 -14.87 16.22 3.90
C ALA A 3 -15.89 15.08 3.91
N ALA A 4 -15.42 13.83 4.00
CA ALA A 4 -16.30 12.73 4.40
C ALA A 4 -16.91 13.14 5.74
N ALA A 5 -18.24 13.13 5.85
CA ALA A 5 -18.97 13.65 6.99
C ALA A 5 -18.36 13.14 8.31
N GLY A 6 -17.71 14.04 9.07
CA GLY A 6 -17.07 13.77 10.36
C GLY A 6 -15.59 13.32 10.35
N GLY A 7 -14.90 13.26 9.20
CA GLY A 7 -13.57 12.67 9.06
C GLY A 7 -12.43 13.61 8.65
N ARG A 8 -11.18 13.14 8.86
CA ARG A 8 -9.91 13.79 8.47
C ARG A 8 -9.96 14.35 7.03
N PRO A 9 -9.29 15.48 6.73
CA PRO A 9 -9.14 16.00 5.37
C PRO A 9 -8.71 14.90 4.37
N LEU A 10 -9.22 15.00 3.13
CA LEU A 10 -8.96 13.97 2.10
C LEU A 10 -7.46 13.73 1.88
N VAL A 11 -6.66 14.80 1.78
CA VAL A 11 -5.20 14.68 1.57
C VAL A 11 -4.54 13.97 2.75
N GLU A 12 -4.92 14.29 3.98
CA GLU A 12 -4.40 13.60 5.17
C GLU A 12 -4.84 12.13 5.21
N SER A 13 -6.06 11.83 4.78
CA SER A 13 -6.56 10.46 4.68
C SER A 13 -5.80 9.65 3.65
N LEU A 14 -5.48 10.24 2.49
CA LEU A 14 -4.69 9.60 1.45
C LEU A 14 -3.24 9.37 1.89
N ARG A 15 -2.61 10.33 2.57
CA ARG A 15 -1.27 10.14 3.16
C ARG A 15 -1.25 9.04 4.20
N ALA A 16 -2.27 8.99 5.07
CA ALA A 16 -2.40 7.90 6.04
C ALA A 16 -2.59 6.54 5.35
N ALA A 17 -3.38 6.50 4.25
CA ALA A 17 -3.55 5.29 3.45
C ALA A 17 -2.25 4.85 2.78
N ALA A 18 -1.45 5.78 2.23
CA ALA A 18 -0.15 5.48 1.63
C ALA A 18 0.83 4.90 2.66
N ALA A 19 0.90 5.51 3.86
CA ALA A 19 1.72 4.99 4.96
C ALA A 19 1.27 3.58 5.39
N ALA A 20 -0.03 3.36 5.53
CA ALA A 20 -0.57 2.04 5.87
C ALA A 20 -0.29 1.00 4.77
N ALA A 21 -0.35 1.38 3.50
CA ALA A 21 -0.04 0.49 2.38
C ALA A 21 1.46 0.12 2.35
N ALA A 22 2.37 1.06 2.66
CA ALA A 22 3.80 0.78 2.80
C ALA A 22 4.07 -0.21 3.95
N VAL A 23 3.45 -0.01 5.11
CA VAL A 23 3.52 -0.96 6.24
C VAL A 23 2.98 -2.33 5.84
N GLY A 24 1.84 -2.38 5.15
CA GLY A 24 1.24 -3.62 4.67
C GLY A 24 2.11 -4.36 3.66
N ARG A 25 2.78 -3.63 2.76
CA ARG A 25 3.80 -4.17 1.84
C ARG A 25 4.95 -4.80 2.62
N ASP A 26 5.55 -4.08 3.56
CA ASP A 26 6.71 -4.56 4.31
C ASP A 26 6.37 -5.75 5.22
N ALA A 27 5.13 -5.78 5.73
CA ALA A 27 4.61 -6.93 6.48
C ALA A 27 4.48 -8.20 5.64
N THR A 28 4.65 -8.14 4.31
CA THR A 28 4.70 -9.34 3.46
C THR A 28 6.02 -10.09 3.53
N ILE A 29 7.12 -9.42 3.93
CA ILE A 29 8.48 -9.98 3.95
C ILE A 29 8.53 -11.34 4.66
N PRO A 30 8.08 -11.50 5.92
CA PRO A 30 8.20 -12.79 6.61
C PRO A 30 7.16 -13.84 6.18
N LEU A 31 6.28 -13.55 5.22
CA LEU A 31 5.16 -14.43 4.89
C LEU A 31 5.55 -15.51 3.88
N VAL A 32 5.16 -16.76 4.17
CA VAL A 32 5.15 -17.83 3.16
C VAL A 32 3.91 -17.67 2.28
N ALA A 33 4.12 -17.51 0.97
CA ALA A 33 3.07 -17.26 0.00
C ALA A 33 2.13 -18.47 -0.14
N ARG A 34 0.83 -18.25 0.05
CA ARG A 34 -0.22 -19.28 -0.12
C ARG A 34 -1.00 -19.17 -1.44
N LYS A 35 -0.80 -18.09 -2.19
CA LYS A 35 -1.51 -17.79 -3.45
C LYS A 35 -0.53 -17.22 -4.49
N GLY A 36 -0.90 -17.30 -5.76
CA GLY A 36 -0.12 -16.77 -6.89
C GLY A 36 1.13 -17.58 -7.24
N ARG A 37 1.97 -17.09 -8.15
CA ARG A 37 3.16 -17.82 -8.60
C ARG A 37 4.23 -18.00 -7.52
N ALA A 38 4.27 -17.11 -6.53
CA ALA A 38 5.21 -17.20 -5.42
C ALA A 38 4.96 -18.43 -4.53
N SER A 39 3.72 -18.94 -4.46
CA SER A 39 3.42 -20.12 -3.66
C SER A 39 4.09 -21.40 -4.18
N TYR A 40 4.54 -21.43 -5.44
CA TYR A 40 5.27 -22.55 -6.01
C TYR A 40 6.64 -22.76 -5.36
N LEU A 41 7.16 -21.73 -4.66
CA LEU A 41 8.46 -21.77 -4.00
C LEU A 41 8.39 -22.33 -2.56
N GLY A 42 7.18 -22.51 -2.01
CA GLY A 42 7.00 -22.95 -0.63
C GLY A 42 7.69 -21.99 0.35
N ASP A 43 8.39 -22.54 1.34
CA ASP A 43 9.11 -21.77 2.37
C ASP A 43 10.14 -20.79 1.79
N ARG A 44 10.65 -21.04 0.57
CA ARG A 44 11.58 -20.11 -0.12
C ARG A 44 10.92 -18.81 -0.59
N SER A 45 9.60 -18.68 -0.46
CA SER A 45 8.91 -17.42 -0.72
C SER A 45 9.00 -16.41 0.42
N ALA A 46 9.35 -16.86 1.64
CA ALA A 46 9.59 -15.97 2.76
C ALA A 46 10.82 -15.07 2.54
N ASP A 47 10.93 -14.02 3.35
CA ASP A 47 11.96 -12.98 3.33
C ASP A 47 12.02 -12.14 2.05
N HIS A 48 10.93 -12.13 1.27
CA HIS A 48 10.81 -11.35 0.05
C HIS A 48 9.54 -10.48 0.08
N LEU A 49 9.65 -9.28 -0.48
CA LEU A 49 8.49 -8.45 -0.74
C LEU A 49 7.55 -9.12 -1.74
N ASP A 50 6.25 -9.11 -1.45
CA ASP A 50 5.25 -9.46 -2.46
C ASP A 50 5.19 -8.35 -3.54
N PRO A 51 5.40 -8.67 -4.83
CA PRO A 51 5.34 -7.67 -5.90
C PRO A 51 3.93 -7.07 -6.07
N GLY A 52 2.88 -7.83 -5.74
CA GLY A 52 1.50 -7.35 -5.77
C GLY A 52 1.24 -6.26 -4.73
N ALA A 53 1.59 -6.53 -3.47
CA ALA A 53 1.51 -5.56 -2.38
C ALA A 53 2.39 -4.33 -2.64
N THR A 54 3.58 -4.52 -3.22
CA THR A 54 4.47 -3.42 -3.61
C THR A 54 3.83 -2.51 -4.65
N SER A 55 3.23 -3.08 -5.69
CA SER A 55 2.53 -2.32 -6.74
C SER A 55 1.33 -1.55 -6.18
N ALA A 56 0.56 -2.18 -5.27
CA ALA A 56 -0.56 -1.55 -4.59
C ALA A 56 -0.10 -0.34 -3.74
N ALA A 57 0.99 -0.48 -2.99
CA ALA A 57 1.56 0.62 -2.21
C ALA A 57 1.96 1.81 -3.11
N ILE A 58 2.64 1.55 -4.22
CA ILE A 58 3.02 2.58 -5.21
C ILE A 58 1.79 3.31 -5.77
N LEU A 59 0.72 2.58 -6.10
CA LEU A 59 -0.51 3.20 -6.62
C LEU A 59 -1.18 4.13 -5.60
N VAL A 60 -1.19 3.75 -4.32
CA VAL A 60 -1.78 4.56 -3.25
C VAL A 60 -0.91 5.79 -2.96
N GLU A 61 0.41 5.64 -2.95
CA GLU A 61 1.37 6.74 -2.85
C GLU A 61 1.19 7.76 -3.98
N ALA A 62 1.19 7.30 -5.23
CA ALA A 62 0.97 8.15 -6.39
C ALA A 62 -0.38 8.89 -6.34
N LEU A 63 -1.42 8.26 -5.82
CA LEU A 63 -2.73 8.91 -5.61
C LEU A 63 -2.66 10.02 -4.55
N ALA A 64 -1.91 9.82 -3.46
CA ALA A 64 -1.72 10.83 -2.42
C ALA A 64 -0.93 12.04 -2.94
N ASP A 65 0.10 11.78 -3.76
CA ASP A 65 0.93 12.81 -4.38
C ASP A 65 0.13 13.64 -5.39
N ALA A 66 -0.52 12.99 -6.34
CA ALA A 66 -1.34 13.65 -7.37
C ALA A 66 -2.47 14.51 -6.78
N ARG A 67 -2.96 14.18 -5.58
CA ARG A 67 -3.97 14.97 -4.86
C ARG A 67 -3.37 16.09 -4.03
N SER A 68 -2.12 15.97 -3.59
CA SER A 68 -1.40 17.03 -2.88
C SER A 68 -0.97 18.15 -3.83
N GLU A 69 -0.49 17.80 -5.03
CA GLU A 69 -0.05 18.76 -6.06
C GLU A 69 -1.18 19.66 -6.57
N ARG A 70 -2.40 19.13 -6.64
CA ARG A 70 -3.58 19.83 -7.15
C ARG A 70 -4.24 20.79 -6.15
N VAL A 71 -3.76 20.79 -4.90
CA VAL A 71 -4.16 21.72 -3.83
C VAL A 71 -3.15 22.87 -3.68
N GLY A 72 -1.99 22.77 -4.34
CA GLY A 72 -1.00 23.84 -4.46
C GLY A 72 -1.31 24.84 -5.57
#